data_AF-B0RRN0-F1
#
_entry.id   AF-B0RRN0-F1
#
_cell.length_a   1.000
_cell.length_b   1.000
_cell.length_c   1.000
_cell.angle_alpha   90.00
_cell.angle_beta   90.00
_cell.angle_gamma   90.00
#
_symmetry.space_group_name_H-M   'P 1'
#
loop_
_entity.id
_entity.type
_entity.pdbx_description
1 polymer ?
#
loop_
_entity_poly.entity_id
_entity_poly.type
_entity_poly.pdbx_seq_one_letter_code
_entity_poly.pdbx_strand_id
1 'polypeptide(L)'
;MHLHMVRWVLSFALMLPGLAQAQATHVDLSTLDAEMAGPRTPVLVLGSVHLSQLPKGSDVSTARLQPLLERLAAFKPDIITIEGLSGETCDLMRRHPAVYLAEDVAAYCPDTAAAQAATGLDVPAAIAQMRTLLKTMARTSTPAQRRHLAAVFLAAGDPASASVQWMQLPAAEQRADDGLDQALVTWLRAYQDRPNESQQIAARLAAQLGLQRVYPVDDHTGDNIDLGDPAAYGKVIQAQWEQAAPRAKPMRDQEDALASQGRLLELYRAINAPGNAQLAADVDFRAALRDSSPEHYGQRYVAGWEARNLRMVSNIRTSFGDRPGARVLVIVGAMHKPWFDSLLGQLQGIDIVDAQQVLGAPSP
;
A
#
# COMPACT_ATOMS: atom_id res chain seq x y z
N MET A 1 15.95 2.70 -96.05
CA MET A 1 17.42 2.74 -95.85
C MET A 1 17.68 2.79 -94.36
N HIS A 2 18.41 1.79 -93.83
CA HIS A 2 19.32 1.84 -92.66
C HIS A 2 18.84 2.55 -91.38
N LEU A 3 18.95 2.03 -90.16
CA LEU A 3 20.00 1.18 -89.60
C LEU A 3 19.53 0.71 -88.20
N HIS A 4 19.99 -0.46 -87.79
CA HIS A 4 19.84 -1.03 -86.44
C HIS A 4 20.39 -0.13 -85.34
N MET A 5 19.83 -0.20 -84.12
CA MET A 5 20.66 -0.26 -82.91
C MET A 5 19.94 -0.93 -81.73
N VAL A 6 20.64 -1.94 -81.22
CA VAL A 6 20.38 -2.76 -80.04
C VAL A 6 20.24 -1.90 -78.79
N ARG A 7 19.28 -2.21 -77.92
CA ARG A 7 19.25 -1.70 -76.54
C ARG A 7 19.04 -2.85 -75.55
N TRP A 8 19.99 -2.92 -74.64
CA TRP A 8 20.16 -3.88 -73.57
C TRP A 8 18.98 -3.86 -72.58
N VAL A 9 18.46 -5.04 -72.24
CA VAL A 9 17.51 -5.21 -71.13
C VAL A 9 18.33 -5.30 -69.84
N LEU A 10 18.35 -4.21 -69.08
CA LEU A 10 18.82 -4.19 -67.69
C LEU A 10 17.69 -4.71 -66.80
N SER A 11 17.83 -5.96 -66.34
CA SER A 11 16.98 -6.53 -65.30
C SER A 11 17.27 -5.85 -63.95
N PHE A 12 16.44 -4.88 -63.57
CA PHE A 12 16.39 -4.37 -62.20
C PHE A 12 15.69 -5.41 -61.31
N ALA A 13 16.49 -6.22 -60.60
CA ALA A 13 15.99 -7.03 -59.49
C ALA A 13 15.62 -6.08 -58.33
N LEU A 14 14.33 -5.79 -58.18
CA LEU A 14 13.76 -5.16 -57.00
C LEU A 14 13.97 -6.10 -55.80
N MET A 15 15.07 -5.90 -55.06
CA MET A 15 15.17 -6.41 -53.71
C MET A 15 14.23 -5.58 -52.83
N LEU A 16 13.04 -6.11 -52.58
CA LEU A 16 12.19 -5.65 -51.49
C LEU A 16 12.97 -5.83 -50.18
N PRO A 17 13.24 -4.77 -49.40
CA PRO A 17 13.74 -4.95 -48.05
C PRO A 17 12.61 -5.62 -47.28
N GLY A 18 12.79 -6.91 -46.96
CA GLY A 18 11.97 -7.60 -45.99
C GLY A 18 12.10 -6.83 -44.68
N LEU A 19 11.08 -6.06 -44.32
CA LEU A 19 10.87 -5.58 -42.97
C LEU A 19 10.64 -6.82 -42.11
N ALA A 20 11.73 -7.48 -41.69
CA ALA A 20 11.72 -8.35 -40.55
C ALA A 20 11.30 -7.46 -39.38
N GLN A 21 10.00 -7.43 -39.08
CA GLN A 21 9.54 -7.00 -37.78
C GLN A 21 10.30 -7.91 -36.82
N ALA A 22 11.24 -7.31 -36.07
CA ALA A 22 11.74 -7.93 -34.87
C ALA A 22 10.53 -8.16 -33.98
N GLN A 23 9.92 -9.34 -34.10
CA GLN A 23 9.06 -9.87 -33.06
C GLN A 23 10.00 -9.96 -31.86
N ALA A 24 9.92 -8.98 -30.97
CA ALA A 24 10.50 -9.09 -29.67
C ALA A 24 10.01 -10.43 -29.12
N THR A 25 10.90 -11.41 -29.01
CA THR A 25 10.63 -12.71 -28.40
C THR A 25 10.49 -12.45 -26.91
N HIS A 26 9.39 -11.79 -26.53
CA HIS A 26 9.10 -11.49 -25.14
C HIS A 26 8.82 -12.82 -24.46
N VAL A 27 9.52 -13.08 -23.36
CA VAL A 27 9.26 -14.26 -22.54
C VAL A 27 7.90 -14.05 -21.87
N ASP A 28 6.96 -14.95 -22.10
CA ASP A 28 5.67 -14.92 -21.43
C ASP A 28 5.81 -15.50 -20.01
N LEU A 29 5.84 -14.63 -19.00
CA LEU A 29 5.92 -15.03 -17.60
C LEU A 29 4.56 -15.39 -17.01
N SER A 30 3.45 -15.12 -17.70
CA SER A 30 2.10 -15.40 -17.19
C SER A 30 1.78 -16.89 -17.08
N THR A 31 2.58 -17.74 -17.74
CA THR A 31 2.46 -19.20 -17.72
C THR A 31 3.54 -19.89 -16.89
N LEU A 32 4.47 -19.13 -16.28
CA LEU A 32 5.63 -19.67 -15.56
C LEU A 32 5.24 -20.59 -14.38
N ASP A 33 4.08 -20.35 -13.78
CA ASP A 33 3.54 -21.12 -12.65
C ASP A 33 2.41 -22.09 -13.04
N ALA A 34 2.21 -22.37 -14.33
CA ALA A 34 1.17 -23.28 -14.81
C ALA A 34 1.28 -24.70 -14.23
N GLU A 35 2.50 -25.17 -13.98
CA GLU A 35 2.79 -26.48 -13.39
C GLU A 35 3.21 -26.38 -11.90
N MET A 36 2.94 -25.25 -11.25
CA MET A 36 3.32 -25.06 -9.85
C MET A 36 2.58 -26.05 -8.94
N ALA A 37 3.34 -26.93 -8.26
CA ALA A 37 2.80 -27.94 -7.35
C ALA A 37 2.37 -27.37 -5.98
N GLY A 38 2.94 -26.24 -5.56
CA GLY A 38 2.64 -25.59 -4.29
C GLY A 38 1.29 -24.87 -4.29
N PRO A 39 0.75 -24.54 -3.10
CA PRO A 39 -0.49 -23.77 -3.01
C PRO A 39 -0.28 -22.34 -3.54
N ARG A 40 -1.33 -21.80 -4.17
CA ARG A 40 -1.40 -20.38 -4.55
C ARG A 40 -1.81 -19.53 -3.35
N THR A 41 -1.26 -18.32 -3.27
CA THR A 41 -1.51 -17.34 -2.21
C THR A 41 -2.67 -16.43 -2.65
N PRO A 42 -3.84 -16.50 -2.00
CA PRO A 42 -4.91 -15.55 -2.26
C PRO A 42 -4.58 -14.19 -1.64
N VAL A 43 -4.63 -13.13 -2.44
CA VAL A 43 -4.34 -11.76 -2.03
C VAL A 43 -5.57 -10.90 -2.24
N LEU A 44 -6.11 -10.34 -1.15
CA LEU A 44 -7.20 -9.39 -1.14
C LEU A 44 -6.63 -7.98 -0.95
N VAL A 45 -6.76 -7.12 -1.96
CA VAL A 45 -6.43 -5.70 -1.84
C VAL A 45 -7.68 -4.90 -1.50
N LEU A 46 -7.70 -4.31 -0.32
CA LEU A 46 -8.72 -3.39 0.17
C LEU A 46 -8.22 -1.95 0.04
N GLY A 47 -8.81 -1.20 -0.88
CA GLY A 47 -8.68 0.24 -0.99
C GLY A 47 -9.36 0.96 0.17
N SER A 48 -8.78 2.08 0.61
CA SER A 48 -9.24 2.88 1.75
C SER A 48 -9.32 4.40 1.48
N VAL A 49 -10.13 5.10 2.29
CA VAL A 49 -10.45 6.55 2.21
C VAL A 49 -9.54 7.46 3.04
N HIS A 50 -8.53 6.94 3.73
CA HIS A 50 -7.82 7.62 4.83
C HIS A 50 -8.81 8.15 5.87
N LEU A 51 -9.13 7.36 6.91
CA LEU A 51 -10.17 7.67 7.90
C LEU A 51 -10.04 9.07 8.54
N SER A 52 -8.82 9.61 8.60
CA SER A 52 -8.52 10.95 9.13
C SER A 52 -8.94 12.09 8.20
N GLN A 53 -9.17 11.80 6.93
CA GLN A 53 -9.55 12.74 5.88
C GLN A 53 -11.05 12.73 5.58
N LEU A 54 -11.82 11.86 6.26
CA LEU A 54 -13.28 11.85 6.12
C LEU A 54 -13.91 13.18 6.54
N PRO A 55 -15.11 13.51 6.00
CA PRO A 55 -15.83 14.71 6.38
C PRO A 55 -15.90 14.89 7.90
N LYS A 56 -15.67 16.12 8.36
CA LYS A 56 -15.65 16.45 9.79
C LYS A 56 -16.94 15.98 10.46
N GLY A 57 -16.81 15.20 11.53
CA GLY A 57 -17.94 14.63 12.28
C GLY A 57 -18.35 13.23 11.82
N SER A 58 -17.70 12.65 10.81
CA SER A 58 -17.88 11.24 10.44
C SER A 58 -17.58 10.33 11.63
N ASP A 59 -18.50 9.42 11.93
CA ASP A 59 -18.34 8.43 13.00
C ASP A 59 -17.54 7.23 12.49
N VAL A 60 -16.26 7.18 12.87
CA VAL A 60 -15.33 6.07 12.58
C VAL A 60 -15.11 5.15 13.79
N SER A 61 -16.09 5.11 14.70
CA SER A 61 -16.04 4.22 15.86
C SER A 61 -15.95 2.76 15.44
N THR A 62 -15.42 1.92 16.33
CA THR A 62 -15.36 0.47 16.12
C THR A 62 -16.72 -0.12 15.77
N ALA A 63 -17.81 0.40 16.36
CA ALA A 63 -19.17 -0.06 16.04
C ALA A 63 -19.54 0.18 14.57
N ARG A 64 -19.13 1.31 13.97
CA ARG A 64 -19.38 1.59 12.54
C ARG A 64 -18.51 0.78 11.61
N LEU A 65 -17.29 0.46 12.03
CA LEU A 65 -16.36 -0.38 11.28
C LEU A 65 -16.64 -1.88 11.45
N GLN A 66 -17.42 -2.28 12.46
CA GLN A 66 -17.66 -3.68 12.79
C GLN A 66 -18.17 -4.52 11.62
N PRO A 67 -19.13 -4.06 10.79
CA PRO A 67 -19.57 -4.84 9.63
C PRO A 67 -18.45 -5.06 8.61
N LEU A 68 -17.56 -4.09 8.41
CA LEU A 68 -16.38 -4.23 7.55
C LEU A 68 -15.39 -5.24 8.16
N LEU A 69 -15.08 -5.11 9.45
CA LEU A 69 -14.19 -6.02 10.17
C LEU A 69 -14.68 -7.47 10.10
N GLU A 70 -15.99 -7.72 10.17
CA GLU A 70 -16.57 -9.05 10.03
C GLU A 70 -16.34 -9.66 8.65
N ARG A 71 -16.49 -8.87 7.58
CA ARG A 71 -16.19 -9.33 6.21
C ARG A 71 -14.71 -9.69 6.04
N LEU A 72 -13.83 -8.85 6.57
CA LEU A 72 -12.38 -9.07 6.50
C LEU A 72 -11.93 -10.24 7.40
N ALA A 73 -12.55 -10.43 8.57
CA ALA A 73 -12.30 -11.58 9.44
C ALA A 73 -12.78 -12.89 8.81
N ALA A 74 -13.90 -12.87 8.08
CA ALA A 74 -14.39 -14.02 7.31
C ALA A 74 -13.43 -14.42 6.18
N PHE A 75 -12.65 -13.46 5.65
CA PHE A 75 -11.54 -13.76 4.75
C PHE A 75 -10.39 -14.50 5.45
N LYS A 76 -10.30 -14.54 6.79
CA LYS A 76 -9.26 -15.27 7.55
C LYS A 76 -7.83 -14.97 7.07
N PRO A 77 -7.39 -13.70 7.04
CA PRO A 77 -6.02 -13.38 6.66
C PRO A 77 -5.01 -13.96 7.67
N ASP A 78 -3.94 -14.54 7.14
CA ASP A 78 -2.74 -14.92 7.89
C ASP A 78 -1.75 -13.75 7.99
N ILE A 79 -1.82 -12.84 7.01
CA ILE A 79 -0.96 -11.65 6.88
C ILE A 79 -1.85 -10.45 6.58
N ILE A 80 -1.60 -9.35 7.27
CA ILE A 80 -2.24 -8.06 7.03
C ILE A 80 -1.15 -7.03 6.80
N THR A 81 -1.16 -6.40 5.61
CA THR A 81 -0.23 -5.31 5.28
C THR A 81 -0.94 -3.95 5.36
N ILE A 82 -0.16 -2.90 5.63
CA ILE A 82 -0.64 -1.52 5.77
C ILE A 82 0.20 -0.54 4.95
N GLU A 83 -0.43 0.55 4.53
CA GLU A 83 0.25 1.74 4.00
C GLU A 83 0.93 2.53 5.14
N GLY A 84 2.05 2.00 5.60
CA GLY A 84 2.98 2.70 6.48
C GLY A 84 4.42 2.32 6.13
N LEU A 85 5.36 3.23 6.36
CA LEU A 85 6.78 2.95 6.16
C LEU A 85 7.30 2.00 7.22
N SER A 86 8.20 1.09 6.82
CA SER A 86 8.89 0.24 7.77
C SER A 86 9.95 1.04 8.56
N GLY A 87 10.26 0.59 9.78
CA GLY A 87 11.36 1.16 10.55
C GLY A 87 12.71 1.10 9.84
N GLU A 88 12.95 0.06 9.05
CA GLU A 88 14.16 -0.09 8.23
C GLU A 88 14.24 0.98 7.14
N THR A 89 13.14 1.23 6.44
CA THR A 89 13.04 2.32 5.45
C THR A 89 13.25 3.67 6.11
N CYS A 90 12.66 3.89 7.29
CA CYS A 90 12.82 5.14 8.02
C CYS A 90 14.23 5.37 8.56
N ASP A 91 14.91 4.32 9.03
CA ASP A 91 16.32 4.36 9.41
C ASP A 91 17.20 4.72 8.21
N LEU A 92 16.96 4.11 7.04
CA LEU A 92 17.62 4.47 5.79
C LEU A 92 17.39 5.96 5.47
N MET A 93 16.13 6.41 5.43
CA MET A 93 15.83 7.78 5.02
C MET A 93 16.51 8.82 5.90
N ARG A 94 16.51 8.62 7.23
CA ARG A 94 17.19 9.49 8.20
C ARG A 94 18.71 9.57 8.00
N ARG A 95 19.34 8.47 7.57
CA ARG A 95 20.80 8.42 7.31
C ARG A 95 21.20 9.04 5.98
N HIS A 96 20.25 9.32 5.10
CA HIS A 96 20.52 9.86 3.75
C HIS A 96 19.76 11.19 3.50
N PRO A 97 20.02 12.25 4.28
CA PRO A 97 19.29 13.53 4.18
C PRO A 97 19.59 14.32 2.90
N ALA A 98 20.66 13.97 2.16
CA ALA A 98 20.94 14.53 0.84
C ALA A 98 20.08 13.89 -0.26
N VAL A 99 19.45 12.75 0.04
CA VAL A 99 18.50 12.08 -0.85
C VAL A 99 17.10 12.41 -0.38
N TYR A 100 16.74 12.03 0.86
CA TYR A 100 15.38 12.14 1.37
C TYR A 100 15.18 13.43 2.18
N LEU A 101 14.11 14.14 1.87
CA LEU A 101 13.78 15.41 2.49
C LEU A 101 13.40 15.21 3.97
N ALA A 102 13.80 16.19 4.81
CA ALA A 102 13.56 16.12 6.25
C ALA A 102 12.06 16.17 6.58
N GLU A 103 11.29 16.91 5.78
CA GLU A 103 9.83 16.99 5.84
C GLU A 103 9.16 15.64 5.56
N ASP A 104 9.63 14.87 4.58
CA ASP A 104 9.09 13.54 4.27
C ASP A 104 9.40 12.56 5.40
N VAL A 105 10.63 12.60 5.92
CA VAL A 105 11.01 11.81 7.09
C VAL A 105 10.12 12.16 8.28
N ALA A 106 9.89 13.45 8.56
CA ALA A 106 9.05 13.88 9.68
C ALA A 106 7.57 13.53 9.48
N ALA A 107 7.08 13.55 8.23
CA ALA A 107 5.69 13.27 7.90
C ALA A 107 5.36 11.77 7.96
N TYR A 108 6.24 10.93 7.42
CA TYR A 108 5.94 9.51 7.20
C TYR A 108 6.60 8.56 8.20
N CYS A 109 7.71 8.95 8.83
CA CYS A 109 8.44 8.07 9.75
C CYS A 109 8.04 8.27 11.21
N PRO A 110 7.64 7.21 11.93
CA PRO A 110 7.36 7.30 13.36
C PRO A 110 8.57 7.78 14.18
N ASP A 111 8.35 8.70 15.12
CA ASP A 111 9.35 9.08 16.12
C ASP A 111 9.53 7.94 17.15
N THR A 112 10.77 7.46 17.27
CA THR A 112 11.14 6.34 18.15
C THR A 112 11.86 6.80 19.42
N ALA A 113 12.11 8.10 19.60
CA ALA A 113 12.98 8.62 20.67
C ALA A 113 12.52 8.19 22.08
N ALA A 114 11.23 8.28 22.37
CA ALA A 114 10.68 7.87 23.66
C ALA A 114 10.83 6.34 23.88
N ALA A 115 10.61 5.54 22.84
CA ALA A 115 10.74 4.09 22.93
C ALA A 115 12.20 3.65 23.06
N GLN A 116 13.12 4.32 22.37
CA GLN A 116 14.56 4.13 22.54
C GLN A 116 14.99 4.49 23.97
N ALA A 117 14.49 5.59 24.54
CA ALA A 117 14.79 5.97 25.92
C ALA A 117 14.28 4.93 26.94
N ALA A 118 13.10 4.36 26.72
CA ALA A 118 12.50 3.37 27.62
C ALA A 118 13.16 1.97 27.50
N THR A 119 13.58 1.57 26.29
CA THR A 119 14.07 0.21 26.02
C THR A 119 15.59 0.10 25.92
N GLY A 120 16.28 1.22 25.67
CA GLY A 120 17.71 1.26 25.33
C GLY A 120 18.02 0.79 23.90
N LEU A 121 17.01 0.56 23.06
CA LEU A 121 17.18 0.03 21.71
C LEU A 121 17.06 1.14 20.67
N ASP A 122 18.08 1.29 19.83
CA ASP A 122 17.92 2.00 18.57
C ASP A 122 17.12 1.16 17.56
N VAL A 123 16.77 1.76 16.41
CA VAL A 123 15.92 1.10 15.41
C VAL A 123 16.51 -0.22 14.91
N PRO A 124 17.80 -0.32 14.50
CA PRO A 124 18.38 -1.59 14.08
C PRO A 124 18.38 -2.67 15.18
N ALA A 125 18.74 -2.33 16.42
CA ALA A 125 18.73 -3.28 17.53
C ALA A 125 17.31 -3.75 17.86
N ALA A 126 16.33 -2.83 17.85
CA ALA A 126 14.93 -3.14 18.07
C ALA A 126 14.37 -4.06 16.96
N ILE A 127 14.73 -3.85 15.70
CA ILE A 127 14.36 -4.74 14.58
C ILE A 127 14.93 -6.15 14.79
N ALA A 128 16.20 -6.26 15.19
CA ALA A 128 16.83 -7.55 15.44
C ALA A 128 16.14 -8.30 16.60
N GLN A 129 15.82 -7.60 17.69
CA GLN A 129 15.12 -8.19 18.82
C GLN A 129 13.67 -8.56 18.47
N MET A 130 12.94 -7.69 17.76
CA MET A 130 11.59 -7.93 17.23
C MET A 130 11.54 -9.24 16.45
N ARG A 131 12.46 -9.43 15.48
CA ARG A 131 12.54 -10.65 14.66
C ARG A 131 12.81 -11.90 15.50
N THR A 132 13.57 -11.76 16.59
CA THR A 132 13.86 -12.87 17.51
C THR A 132 12.63 -13.23 18.34
N LEU A 133 11.97 -12.25 18.94
CA LEU A 133 10.76 -12.44 19.75
C LEU A 133 9.62 -13.04 18.93
N LEU A 134 9.41 -12.56 17.69
CA LEU A 134 8.33 -13.04 16.82
C LEU A 134 8.41 -14.54 16.48
N LYS A 135 9.58 -15.18 16.60
CA LYS A 135 9.72 -16.63 16.39
C LYS A 135 9.05 -17.47 17.48
N THR A 136 8.84 -16.90 18.67
CA THR A 136 8.30 -17.62 19.83
C THR A 136 6.95 -17.07 20.29
N MET A 137 6.49 -15.95 19.72
CA MET A 137 5.18 -15.40 20.03
C MET A 137 4.06 -16.28 19.52
N ALA A 138 3.05 -16.46 20.37
CA ALA A 138 1.84 -17.19 20.06
C ALA A 138 0.61 -16.48 20.63
N ARG A 139 -0.57 -16.98 20.30
CA ARG A 139 -1.83 -16.49 20.91
C ARG A 139 -1.84 -16.65 22.43
N THR A 140 -1.13 -17.64 22.97
CA THR A 140 -1.01 -17.92 24.41
C THR A 140 0.14 -17.20 25.11
N SER A 141 0.87 -16.31 24.42
CA SER A 141 1.95 -15.53 25.04
C SER A 141 1.45 -14.72 26.24
N THR A 142 2.30 -14.62 27.26
CA THR A 142 1.95 -13.97 28.54
C THR A 142 1.77 -12.46 28.38
N PRO A 143 1.05 -11.79 29.29
CA PRO A 143 0.94 -10.33 29.27
C PRO A 143 2.30 -9.62 29.27
N ALA A 144 3.28 -10.12 30.03
CA ALA A 144 4.63 -9.56 30.07
C ALA A 144 5.33 -9.65 28.69
N GLN A 145 5.21 -10.80 28.01
CA GLN A 145 5.78 -10.96 26.66
C GLN A 145 5.14 -9.99 25.65
N ARG A 146 3.82 -9.75 25.74
CA ARG A 146 3.11 -8.81 24.85
C ARG A 146 3.52 -7.36 25.11
N ARG A 147 3.63 -6.95 26.38
CA ARG A 147 4.12 -5.60 26.72
C ARG A 147 5.56 -5.39 26.24
N HIS A 148 6.44 -6.36 26.47
CA HIS A 148 7.82 -6.31 25.98
C HIS A 148 7.87 -6.18 24.46
N LEU A 149 7.12 -7.00 23.73
CA LEU A 149 7.09 -6.91 22.29
C LEU A 149 6.46 -5.60 21.79
N ALA A 150 5.44 -5.07 22.47
CA ALA A 150 4.88 -3.75 22.13
C ALA A 150 5.93 -2.63 22.27
N ALA A 151 6.72 -2.65 23.34
CA ALA A 151 7.82 -1.69 23.54
C ALA A 151 8.88 -1.81 22.44
N VAL A 152 9.28 -3.04 22.10
CA VAL A 152 10.24 -3.32 21.02
C VAL A 152 9.71 -2.88 19.65
N PHE A 153 8.42 -3.07 19.37
CA PHE A 153 7.80 -2.58 18.14
C PHE A 153 7.83 -1.05 18.03
N LEU A 154 7.55 -0.32 19.13
CA LEU A 154 7.65 1.14 19.14
C LEU A 154 9.10 1.60 18.89
N ALA A 155 10.09 0.94 19.50
CA ALA A 155 11.50 1.24 19.27
C ALA A 155 11.95 0.89 17.83
N ALA A 156 11.36 -0.14 17.23
CA ALA A 156 11.58 -0.53 15.85
C ALA A 156 10.84 0.35 14.83
N GLY A 157 10.08 1.37 15.26
CA GLY A 157 9.31 2.22 14.35
C GLY A 157 8.09 1.53 13.72
N ASP A 158 7.51 0.52 14.38
CA ASP A 158 6.31 -0.20 13.94
C ASP A 158 5.16 -0.04 14.95
N PRO A 159 4.57 1.16 15.06
CA PRO A 159 3.54 1.44 16.05
C PRO A 159 2.23 0.66 15.84
N ALA A 160 1.90 0.32 14.59
CA ALA A 160 0.71 -0.46 14.29
C ALA A 160 0.82 -1.88 14.87
N SER A 161 1.98 -2.52 14.74
CA SER A 161 2.23 -3.83 15.37
C SER A 161 2.34 -3.75 16.90
N ALA A 162 2.85 -2.65 17.45
CA ALA A 162 2.78 -2.40 18.89
C ALA A 162 1.32 -2.36 19.39
N SER A 163 0.45 -1.71 18.62
CA SER A 163 -1.00 -1.65 18.90
C SER A 163 -1.66 -3.03 18.86
N VAL A 164 -1.25 -3.92 17.95
CA VAL A 164 -1.72 -5.33 17.91
C VAL A 164 -1.44 -6.06 19.23
N GLN A 165 -0.25 -5.88 19.78
CA GLN A 165 0.12 -6.51 21.06
C GLN A 165 -0.64 -5.88 22.23
N TRP A 166 -0.77 -4.56 22.22
CA TRP A 166 -1.52 -3.80 23.23
C TRP A 166 -3.00 -4.20 23.31
N MET A 167 -3.67 -4.34 22.16
CA MET A 167 -5.09 -4.73 22.08
C MET A 167 -5.35 -6.19 22.46
N GLN A 168 -4.32 -7.05 22.41
CA GLN A 168 -4.42 -8.45 22.87
C GLN A 168 -4.22 -8.60 24.39
N LEU A 169 -3.83 -7.54 25.11
CA LEU A 169 -3.72 -7.57 26.56
C LEU A 169 -5.12 -7.49 27.21
N PRO A 170 -5.36 -8.24 28.30
CA PRO A 170 -6.47 -7.95 29.20
C PRO A 170 -6.39 -6.50 29.71
N ALA A 171 -7.53 -5.87 29.97
CA ALA A 171 -7.59 -4.46 30.39
C ALA A 171 -6.74 -4.15 31.65
N ALA A 172 -6.66 -5.09 32.60
CA ALA A 172 -5.84 -4.95 33.80
C ALA A 172 -4.32 -4.99 33.51
N GLU A 173 -3.92 -5.60 32.39
CA GLU A 173 -2.53 -5.75 31.97
C GLU A 173 -2.06 -4.65 31.00
N GLN A 174 -2.97 -3.77 30.58
CA GLN A 174 -2.70 -2.55 29.82
C GLN A 174 -2.11 -1.46 30.73
N ARG A 175 -0.91 -1.72 31.24
CA ARG A 175 -0.18 -0.91 32.22
C ARG A 175 1.30 -0.80 31.87
N ALA A 176 1.99 0.14 32.53
CA ALA A 176 3.44 0.28 32.41
C ALA A 176 4.13 -0.89 33.11
N ASP A 177 4.96 -1.60 32.37
CA ASP A 177 5.88 -2.66 32.80
C ASP A 177 6.59 -3.24 31.57
N ASP A 178 7.59 -4.10 31.79
CA ASP A 178 8.21 -4.92 30.74
C ASP A 178 8.67 -4.10 29.52
N GLY A 179 9.33 -2.96 29.75
CA GLY A 179 9.82 -2.06 28.70
C GLY A 179 8.82 -0.98 28.24
N LEU A 180 7.54 -1.09 28.61
CA LEU A 180 6.60 0.02 28.48
C LEU A 180 6.65 0.91 29.71
N ASP A 181 7.05 2.16 29.54
CA ASP A 181 6.88 3.19 30.56
C ASP A 181 5.49 3.86 30.48
N GLN A 182 5.22 4.78 31.40
CA GLN A 182 3.94 5.47 31.44
C GLN A 182 3.69 6.36 30.21
N ALA A 183 4.74 6.91 29.59
CA ALA A 183 4.62 7.73 28.40
C ALA A 183 4.21 6.87 27.18
N LEU A 184 4.84 5.71 26.99
CA LEU A 184 4.50 4.76 25.93
C LEU A 184 3.10 4.18 26.11
N VAL A 185 2.68 3.88 27.35
CA VAL A 185 1.30 3.44 27.63
C VAL A 185 0.29 4.52 27.26
N THR A 186 0.54 5.76 27.67
CA THR A 186 -0.33 6.90 27.34
C THR A 186 -0.42 7.08 25.82
N TRP A 187 0.72 6.95 25.14
CA TRP A 187 0.80 7.04 23.69
C TRP A 187 0.02 5.92 23.00
N LEU A 188 0.17 4.65 23.43
CA LEU A 188 -0.57 3.50 22.87
C LEU A 188 -2.08 3.66 23.03
N ARG A 189 -2.52 4.16 24.19
CA ARG A 189 -3.94 4.45 24.45
C ARG A 189 -4.48 5.55 23.55
N ALA A 190 -3.70 6.58 23.24
CA ALA A 190 -4.11 7.61 22.28
C ALA A 190 -4.06 7.10 20.83
N TYR A 191 -3.08 6.26 20.51
CA TYR A 191 -2.86 5.73 19.16
C TYR A 191 -3.97 4.77 18.73
N GLN A 192 -4.46 3.91 19.64
CA GLN A 192 -5.50 2.93 19.34
C GLN A 192 -6.84 3.55 18.87
N ASP A 193 -7.08 4.83 19.20
CA ASP A 193 -8.32 5.55 18.89
C ASP A 193 -8.14 6.59 17.77
N ARG A 194 -6.95 6.66 17.15
CA ARG A 194 -6.72 7.56 16.02
C ARG A 194 -7.60 7.14 14.84
N PRO A 195 -8.19 8.08 14.10
CA PRO A 195 -8.97 7.77 12.90
C PRO A 195 -8.03 7.41 11.75
N ASN A 196 -7.39 6.23 11.80
CA ASN A 196 -6.52 5.74 10.75
C ASN A 196 -6.62 4.21 10.66
N GLU A 197 -6.58 3.72 9.43
CA GLU A 197 -6.87 2.33 9.07
C GLU A 197 -5.88 1.35 9.64
N SER A 198 -4.62 1.76 9.78
CA SER A 198 -3.58 0.92 10.34
C SER A 198 -3.93 0.49 11.77
N GLN A 199 -4.64 1.32 12.54
CA GLN A 199 -5.10 0.99 13.89
C GLN A 199 -6.56 0.51 13.88
N GLN A 200 -7.46 1.29 13.28
CA GLN A 200 -8.90 1.06 13.34
C GLN A 200 -9.38 -0.16 12.55
N ILE A 201 -8.59 -0.61 11.57
CA ILE A 201 -8.92 -1.79 10.76
C ILE A 201 -7.84 -2.85 10.94
N ALA A 202 -6.61 -2.56 10.51
CA ALA A 202 -5.56 -3.57 10.41
C ALA A 202 -5.15 -4.12 11.78
N ALA A 203 -4.76 -3.26 12.73
CA ALA A 203 -4.31 -3.72 14.05
C ALA A 203 -5.43 -4.35 14.87
N ARG A 204 -6.64 -3.78 14.84
CA ARG A 204 -7.84 -4.36 15.50
C ARG A 204 -8.17 -5.74 14.93
N LEU A 205 -8.17 -5.90 13.61
CA LEU A 205 -8.42 -7.19 12.97
C LEU A 205 -7.32 -8.20 13.30
N ALA A 206 -6.05 -7.80 13.22
CA ALA A 206 -4.92 -8.65 13.60
C ALA A 206 -5.03 -9.12 15.07
N ALA A 207 -5.36 -8.22 15.99
CA ALA A 207 -5.56 -8.54 17.40
C ALA A 207 -6.74 -9.51 17.61
N GLN A 208 -7.88 -9.29 16.94
CA GLN A 208 -9.05 -10.17 16.99
C GLN A 208 -8.72 -11.59 16.48
N LEU A 209 -7.91 -11.69 15.42
CA LEU A 209 -7.49 -12.96 14.83
C LEU A 209 -6.33 -13.63 15.60
N GLY A 210 -5.73 -12.94 16.58
CA GLY A 210 -4.56 -13.44 17.31
C GLY A 210 -3.27 -13.44 16.48
N LEU A 211 -3.19 -12.61 15.43
CA LEU A 211 -1.95 -12.36 14.70
C LEU A 211 -1.00 -11.54 15.56
N GLN A 212 0.30 -11.66 15.33
CA GLN A 212 1.32 -11.04 16.19
C GLN A 212 1.81 -9.68 15.68
N ARG A 213 1.45 -9.31 14.45
CA ARG A 213 1.85 -8.04 13.84
C ARG A 213 0.99 -7.71 12.63
N VAL A 214 1.14 -6.48 12.15
CA VAL A 214 0.86 -6.11 10.76
C VAL A 214 2.18 -5.84 10.03
N TYR A 215 2.13 -5.68 8.71
CA TYR A 215 3.31 -5.50 7.87
C TYR A 215 3.26 -4.12 7.18
N PRO A 216 4.07 -3.14 7.61
CA PRO A 216 4.23 -1.89 6.87
C PRO A 216 4.87 -2.18 5.51
N VAL A 217 4.22 -1.75 4.43
CA VAL A 217 4.68 -2.01 3.04
C VAL A 217 4.84 -0.74 2.22
N ASP A 218 4.53 0.43 2.78
CA ASP A 218 4.74 1.69 2.06
C ASP A 218 6.23 1.92 1.77
N ASP A 219 6.52 2.69 0.72
CA ASP A 219 7.89 2.95 0.29
C ASP A 219 8.05 4.25 -0.52
N HIS A 220 8.35 5.34 0.19
CA HIS A 220 8.66 6.66 -0.38
C HIS A 220 10.11 6.79 -0.86
N THR A 221 10.87 5.69 -0.94
CA THR A 221 12.23 5.77 -1.49
C THR A 221 12.23 5.77 -3.01
N GLY A 222 11.08 5.50 -3.65
CA GLY A 222 10.91 5.39 -5.10
C GLY A 222 10.28 6.58 -5.80
N ASP A 223 9.60 7.47 -5.08
CA ASP A 223 8.89 8.64 -5.61
C ASP A 223 9.62 9.97 -5.35
N ASN A 224 10.81 9.91 -4.76
CA ASN A 224 11.69 11.07 -4.56
C ASN A 224 12.46 11.42 -5.85
N ILE A 225 11.72 11.92 -6.83
CA ILE A 225 12.26 12.42 -8.10
C ILE A 225 12.70 13.88 -7.96
N ASP A 226 13.85 14.25 -8.53
CA ASP A 226 14.23 15.66 -8.62
C ASP A 226 13.20 16.38 -9.51
N LEU A 227 12.48 17.34 -8.92
CA LEU A 227 11.43 18.11 -9.59
C LEU A 227 11.97 19.32 -10.38
N GLY A 228 13.19 19.78 -10.09
CA GLY A 228 13.73 21.03 -10.61
C GLY A 228 13.01 22.26 -10.07
N ASP A 229 11.80 22.53 -10.58
CA ASP A 229 10.90 23.59 -10.09
C ASP A 229 9.62 22.97 -9.47
N PRO A 230 9.60 22.74 -8.15
CA PRO A 230 8.45 22.18 -7.46
C PRO A 230 7.18 23.05 -7.55
N ALA A 231 7.32 24.36 -7.68
CA ALA A 231 6.18 25.27 -7.75
C ALA A 231 5.51 25.20 -9.13
N ALA A 232 6.30 25.19 -10.20
CA ALA A 232 5.79 24.97 -11.55
C ALA A 232 5.17 23.57 -11.69
N TYR A 233 5.86 22.55 -11.19
CA TYR A 233 5.35 21.18 -11.14
C TYR A 233 3.98 21.11 -10.45
N GLY A 234 3.88 21.60 -9.21
CA GLY A 234 2.64 21.58 -8.44
C GLY A 234 1.50 22.33 -9.14
N LYS A 235 1.79 23.50 -9.73
CA LYS A 235 0.81 24.29 -10.48
C LYS A 235 0.26 23.54 -11.70
N VAL A 236 1.13 22.87 -12.45
CA VAL A 236 0.74 22.13 -13.67
C VAL A 236 -0.14 20.93 -13.30
N ILE A 237 0.27 20.12 -12.33
CA ILE A 237 -0.49 18.95 -11.89
C ILE A 237 -1.85 19.37 -11.31
N GLN A 238 -1.86 20.39 -10.44
CA GLN A 238 -3.10 20.94 -9.88
C GLN A 238 -4.08 21.41 -10.97
N ALA A 239 -3.59 22.07 -12.01
CA ALA A 239 -4.43 22.52 -13.12
C ALA A 239 -5.06 21.34 -13.90
N GLN A 240 -4.34 20.22 -14.06
CA GLN A 240 -4.90 19.02 -14.68
C GLN A 240 -6.02 18.41 -13.82
N TRP A 241 -5.80 18.33 -12.51
CA TRP A 241 -6.81 17.83 -11.57
C TRP A 241 -8.06 18.71 -11.52
N GLU A 242 -7.90 20.04 -11.52
CA GLU A 242 -9.03 20.98 -11.53
C GLU A 242 -9.91 20.82 -12.76
N GLN A 243 -9.31 20.59 -13.93
CA GLN A 243 -10.05 20.32 -15.16
C GLN A 243 -10.82 19.00 -15.10
N ALA A 244 -10.28 17.99 -14.41
CA ALA A 244 -10.91 16.67 -14.27
C ALA A 244 -11.92 16.58 -13.11
N ALA A 245 -11.80 17.43 -12.09
CA ALA A 245 -12.58 17.37 -10.86
C ALA A 245 -14.10 17.29 -11.05
N PRO A 246 -14.75 18.02 -11.98
CA PRO A 246 -16.20 17.91 -12.19
C PRO A 246 -16.68 16.49 -12.54
N ARG A 247 -15.83 15.67 -13.17
CA ARG A 247 -16.15 14.27 -13.51
C ARG A 247 -16.20 13.37 -12.27
N ALA A 248 -15.37 13.64 -11.27
CA ALA A 248 -15.32 12.88 -10.02
C ALA A 248 -16.34 13.36 -8.98
N LYS A 249 -16.92 14.55 -9.15
CA LYS A 249 -17.80 15.16 -8.17
C LYS A 249 -18.96 14.25 -7.74
N PRO A 250 -19.74 13.60 -8.64
CA PRO A 250 -20.83 12.72 -8.20
C PRO A 250 -20.35 11.54 -7.35
N MET A 251 -19.19 10.95 -7.70
CA MET A 251 -18.58 9.85 -6.96
C MET A 251 -18.13 10.31 -5.57
N ARG A 252 -17.43 11.45 -5.47
CA ARG A 252 -16.97 12.03 -4.21
C ARG A 252 -18.14 12.45 -3.31
N ASP A 253 -19.17 13.09 -3.87
CA ASP A 253 -20.37 13.49 -3.13
C ASP A 253 -21.08 12.26 -2.53
N GLN A 254 -21.13 11.14 -3.26
CA GLN A 254 -21.68 9.89 -2.77
C GLN A 254 -20.82 9.30 -1.64
N GLU A 255 -19.49 9.28 -1.79
CA GLU A 255 -18.56 8.79 -0.77
C GLU A 255 -18.65 9.62 0.52
N ASP A 256 -18.68 10.95 0.41
CA ASP A 256 -18.84 11.87 1.55
C ASP A 256 -20.20 11.68 2.25
N ALA A 257 -21.26 11.46 1.48
CA ALA A 257 -22.58 11.18 2.04
C ALA A 257 -22.59 9.85 2.82
N LEU A 258 -21.98 8.79 2.30
CA LEU A 258 -21.86 7.51 2.99
C LEU A 258 -21.05 7.64 4.29
N ALA A 259 -19.91 8.35 4.24
CA ALA A 259 -19.08 8.63 5.41
C ALA A 259 -19.86 9.40 6.49
N SER A 260 -20.53 10.49 6.10
CA SER A 260 -21.30 11.34 7.01
C SER A 260 -22.50 10.62 7.64
N GLN A 261 -23.06 9.61 6.95
CA GLN A 261 -24.14 8.76 7.46
C GLN A 261 -23.62 7.59 8.33
N GLY A 262 -22.30 7.45 8.52
CA GLY A 262 -21.70 6.32 9.23
C GLY A 262 -21.87 4.98 8.49
N ARG A 263 -22.10 5.00 7.18
CA ARG A 263 -22.31 3.83 6.31
C ARG A 263 -20.98 3.32 5.75
N LEU A 264 -20.08 2.95 6.67
CA LEU A 264 -18.68 2.66 6.32
C LEU A 264 -18.52 1.41 5.47
N LEU A 265 -19.30 0.34 5.68
CA LEU A 265 -19.21 -0.83 4.79
C LEU A 265 -19.63 -0.48 3.35
N GLU A 266 -20.67 0.33 3.17
CA GLU A 266 -21.09 0.79 1.85
C GLU A 266 -20.07 1.75 1.22
N LEU A 267 -19.43 2.61 2.01
CA LEU A 267 -18.32 3.44 1.55
C LEU A 267 -17.18 2.56 1.02
N TYR A 268 -16.76 1.55 1.79
CA TYR A 268 -15.69 0.64 1.35
C TYR A 268 -16.09 -0.18 0.12
N ARG A 269 -17.38 -0.52 -0.06
CA ARG A 269 -17.86 -1.12 -1.31
C ARG A 269 -17.75 -0.15 -2.48
N ALA A 270 -18.14 1.11 -2.30
CA ALA A 270 -18.09 2.12 -3.35
C ALA A 270 -16.64 2.36 -3.84
N ILE A 271 -15.71 2.64 -2.93
CA ILE A 271 -14.31 2.94 -3.30
C ILE A 271 -13.56 1.73 -3.89
N ASN A 272 -13.99 0.51 -3.55
CA ASN A 272 -13.42 -0.73 -4.10
C ASN A 272 -14.17 -1.23 -5.34
N ALA A 273 -15.18 -0.50 -5.83
CA ALA A 273 -15.88 -0.89 -7.05
C ALA A 273 -15.00 -0.60 -8.28
N PRO A 274 -14.86 -1.52 -9.25
CA PRO A 274 -13.98 -1.33 -10.40
C PRO A 274 -14.26 -0.03 -11.17
N GLY A 275 -15.53 0.36 -11.30
CA GLY A 275 -15.92 1.61 -11.95
C GLY A 275 -15.43 2.86 -11.22
N ASN A 276 -15.53 2.89 -9.89
CA ASN A 276 -15.03 4.01 -9.07
C ASN A 276 -13.50 4.05 -9.09
N ALA A 277 -12.85 2.90 -8.96
CA ALA A 277 -11.39 2.81 -9.01
C ALA A 277 -10.83 3.29 -10.37
N GLN A 278 -11.49 2.91 -11.47
CA GLN A 278 -11.13 3.40 -12.81
C GLN A 278 -11.38 4.91 -12.94
N LEU A 279 -12.51 5.42 -12.44
CA LEU A 279 -12.80 6.85 -12.48
C LEU A 279 -11.79 7.66 -11.66
N ALA A 280 -11.41 7.18 -10.47
CA ALA A 280 -10.38 7.80 -9.64
C ALA A 280 -9.03 7.88 -10.38
N ALA A 281 -8.57 6.77 -10.98
CA ALA A 281 -7.35 6.76 -11.79
C ALA A 281 -7.44 7.69 -13.02
N ASP A 282 -8.63 7.81 -13.63
CA ASP A 282 -8.87 8.65 -14.79
C ASP A 282 -8.80 10.16 -14.49
N VAL A 283 -9.30 10.57 -13.33
CA VAL A 283 -9.33 11.99 -12.94
C VAL A 283 -8.04 12.45 -12.29
N ASP A 284 -7.19 11.51 -11.89
CA ASP A 284 -5.90 11.79 -11.28
C ASP A 284 -4.76 11.59 -12.30
N PHE A 285 -4.31 10.35 -12.50
CA PHE A 285 -3.12 10.05 -13.32
C PHE A 285 -3.35 10.25 -14.81
N ARG A 286 -4.50 9.82 -15.36
CA ARG A 286 -4.79 10.11 -16.77
C ARG A 286 -4.96 11.61 -17.01
N ALA A 287 -5.46 12.36 -16.02
CA ALA A 287 -5.52 13.81 -16.11
C ALA A 287 -4.10 14.40 -16.11
N ALA A 288 -3.24 13.99 -15.17
CA ALA A 288 -1.84 14.41 -15.13
C ALA A 288 -1.10 14.11 -16.44
N LEU A 289 -1.29 12.94 -17.05
CA LEU A 289 -0.69 12.56 -18.34
C LEU A 289 -1.13 13.40 -19.55
N ARG A 290 -2.14 14.27 -19.40
CA ARG A 290 -2.50 15.25 -20.43
C ARG A 290 -1.65 16.52 -20.37
N ASP A 291 -0.81 16.65 -19.36
CA ASP A 291 0.21 17.68 -19.32
C ASP A 291 1.05 17.69 -20.61
N SER A 292 1.18 18.89 -21.17
CA SER A 292 1.94 19.15 -22.40
C SER A 292 3.12 20.09 -22.15
N SER A 293 3.51 20.30 -20.89
CA SER A 293 4.68 21.12 -20.57
C SER A 293 5.96 20.47 -21.15
N PRO A 294 6.94 21.27 -21.61
CA PRO A 294 8.22 20.74 -22.11
C PRO A 294 8.97 19.89 -21.09
N GLU A 295 8.73 20.12 -19.80
CA GLU A 295 9.35 19.41 -18.68
C GLU A 295 8.69 18.06 -18.37
N HIS A 296 7.57 17.76 -19.03
CA HIS A 296 6.80 16.52 -18.89
C HIS A 296 6.44 16.21 -17.43
N TYR A 297 5.98 17.22 -16.68
CA TYR A 297 5.64 17.09 -15.26
C TYR A 297 4.60 16.01 -15.01
N GLY A 298 3.60 15.86 -15.88
CA GLY A 298 2.60 14.81 -15.79
C GLY A 298 3.20 13.39 -15.88
N GLN A 299 4.14 13.16 -16.79
CA GLN A 299 4.82 11.87 -16.92
C GLN A 299 5.69 11.58 -15.69
N ARG A 300 6.35 12.60 -15.15
CA ARG A 300 7.18 12.50 -13.95
C ARG A 300 6.35 12.19 -12.69
N TYR A 301 5.18 12.83 -12.55
CA TYR A 301 4.22 12.52 -11.49
C TYR A 301 3.82 11.05 -11.51
N VAL A 302 3.42 10.52 -12.68
CA VAL A 302 3.04 9.12 -12.83
C VAL A 302 4.22 8.18 -12.61
N ALA A 303 5.43 8.53 -13.10
CA ALA A 303 6.62 7.71 -12.91
C ALA A 303 6.97 7.55 -11.42
N GLY A 304 6.90 8.62 -10.63
CA GLY A 304 7.10 8.56 -9.17
C GLY A 304 6.04 7.66 -8.50
N TRP A 305 4.77 7.84 -8.86
CA TRP A 305 3.67 7.01 -8.35
C TRP A 305 3.88 5.52 -8.67
N GLU A 306 4.22 5.19 -9.91
CA GLU A 306 4.47 3.81 -10.33
C GLU A 306 5.68 3.20 -9.61
N ALA A 307 6.76 3.97 -9.46
CA ALA A 307 7.95 3.53 -8.73
C ALA A 307 7.65 3.22 -7.26
N ARG A 308 6.86 4.06 -6.57
CA ARG A 308 6.37 3.77 -5.21
C ARG A 308 5.53 2.49 -5.20
N ASN A 309 4.54 2.36 -6.08
CA ASN A 309 3.68 1.17 -6.13
C ASN A 309 4.47 -0.13 -6.39
N LEU A 310 5.47 -0.10 -7.27
CA LEU A 310 6.35 -1.25 -7.53
C LEU A 310 7.13 -1.68 -6.28
N ARG A 311 7.68 -0.72 -5.53
CA ARG A 311 8.38 -1.00 -4.26
C ARG A 311 7.41 -1.53 -3.21
N MET A 312 6.22 -0.95 -3.10
CA MET A 312 5.19 -1.45 -2.18
C MET A 312 4.76 -2.89 -2.51
N VAL A 313 4.55 -3.23 -3.78
CA VAL A 313 4.25 -4.59 -4.23
C VAL A 313 5.38 -5.57 -3.91
N SER A 314 6.64 -5.14 -4.06
CA SER A 314 7.81 -5.92 -3.63
C SER A 314 7.79 -6.18 -2.12
N ASN A 315 7.47 -5.17 -1.31
CA ASN A 315 7.35 -5.30 0.15
C ASN A 315 6.19 -6.24 0.54
N ILE A 316 5.05 -6.14 -0.15
CA ILE A 316 3.91 -7.06 -0.01
C ILE A 316 4.37 -8.49 -0.31
N ARG A 317 5.02 -8.74 -1.45
CA ARG A 317 5.54 -10.08 -1.82
C ARG A 317 6.51 -10.62 -0.78
N THR A 318 7.37 -9.76 -0.23
CA THR A 318 8.34 -10.14 0.81
C THR A 318 7.64 -10.60 2.10
N SER A 319 6.49 -10.01 2.45
CA SER A 319 5.79 -10.33 3.70
C SER A 319 5.29 -11.78 3.81
N PHE A 320 5.07 -12.46 2.68
CA PHE A 320 4.58 -13.85 2.61
C PHE A 320 5.47 -14.79 1.80
N GLY A 321 6.65 -14.34 1.35
CA GLY A 321 7.54 -15.13 0.50
C GLY A 321 8.00 -16.45 1.12
N ASP A 322 8.03 -16.53 2.45
CA ASP A 322 8.35 -17.74 3.24
C ASP A 322 7.10 -18.50 3.72
N ARG A 323 5.89 -18.15 3.25
CA ARG A 323 4.60 -18.75 3.64
C ARG A 323 3.71 -19.07 2.44
N PRO A 324 4.05 -20.10 1.63
CA PRO A 324 3.21 -20.51 0.51
C PRO A 324 1.76 -20.80 0.94
N GLY A 325 0.80 -20.24 0.20
CA GLY A 325 -0.63 -20.45 0.45
C GLY A 325 -1.23 -19.58 1.56
N ALA A 326 -0.45 -18.69 2.19
CA ALA A 326 -0.97 -17.74 3.17
C ALA A 326 -2.03 -16.82 2.56
N ARG A 327 -3.06 -16.49 3.34
CA ARG A 327 -4.11 -15.54 2.94
C ARG A 327 -3.66 -14.13 3.29
N VAL A 328 -3.49 -13.26 2.29
CA VAL A 328 -2.93 -11.92 2.47
C VAL A 328 -4.03 -10.88 2.30
N LEU A 329 -4.23 -10.04 3.32
CA LEU A 329 -5.06 -8.85 3.23
C LEU A 329 -4.13 -7.63 3.14
N VAL A 330 -4.26 -6.87 2.06
CA VAL A 330 -3.53 -5.62 1.85
C VAL A 330 -4.49 -4.46 2.08
N ILE A 331 -4.20 -3.58 3.04
CA ILE A 331 -4.98 -2.37 3.31
C ILE A 331 -4.15 -1.16 2.89
N VAL A 332 -4.64 -0.43 1.89
CA VAL A 332 -3.92 0.69 1.27
C VAL A 332 -4.91 1.76 0.81
N GLY A 333 -4.49 3.00 0.66
CA GLY A 333 -5.29 4.06 0.03
C GLY A 333 -5.88 3.58 -1.31
N ALA A 334 -7.16 3.90 -1.54
CA ALA A 334 -7.92 3.37 -2.67
C ALA A 334 -7.27 3.65 -4.03
N MET A 335 -6.48 4.73 -4.12
CA MET A 335 -5.75 5.11 -5.30
C MET A 335 -4.65 4.10 -5.70
N HIS A 336 -4.08 3.35 -4.75
CA HIS A 336 -3.06 2.32 -5.02
C HIS A 336 -3.65 1.01 -5.54
N LYS A 337 -4.92 0.74 -5.21
CA LYS A 337 -5.56 -0.56 -5.48
C LYS A 337 -5.44 -1.02 -6.94
N PRO A 338 -5.69 -0.19 -7.98
CA PRO A 338 -5.55 -0.62 -9.38
C PRO A 338 -4.14 -1.11 -9.73
N TRP A 339 -3.10 -0.42 -9.24
CA TRP A 339 -1.72 -0.84 -9.44
C TRP A 339 -1.42 -2.12 -8.69
N PHE A 340 -1.90 -2.26 -7.46
CA PHE A 340 -1.66 -3.45 -6.66
C PHE A 340 -2.35 -4.68 -7.27
N ASP A 341 -3.63 -4.58 -7.64
CA ASP A 341 -4.36 -5.67 -8.30
C ASP A 341 -3.64 -6.10 -9.59
N SER A 342 -3.18 -5.15 -10.40
CA SER A 342 -2.47 -5.43 -11.66
C SER A 342 -1.08 -6.01 -11.45
N LEU A 343 -0.24 -5.40 -10.60
CA LEU A 343 1.16 -5.80 -10.41
C LEU A 343 1.27 -7.11 -9.64
N LEU A 344 0.48 -7.31 -8.58
CA LEU A 344 0.44 -8.57 -7.85
C LEU A 344 -0.13 -9.70 -8.71
N GLY A 345 -1.12 -9.40 -9.56
CA GLY A 345 -1.71 -10.36 -10.50
C GLY A 345 -0.75 -10.86 -11.60
N GLN A 346 0.38 -10.16 -11.81
CA GLN A 346 1.45 -10.60 -12.72
C GLN A 346 2.48 -11.52 -12.05
N LEU A 347 2.46 -11.66 -10.72
CA LEU A 347 3.43 -12.47 -9.98
C LEU A 347 2.99 -13.93 -9.89
N GLN A 348 3.98 -14.83 -9.92
CA GLN A 348 3.73 -16.27 -9.85
C GLN A 348 3.19 -16.72 -8.50
N GLY A 349 2.20 -17.59 -8.55
CA GLY A 349 1.56 -18.23 -7.41
C GLY A 349 0.63 -17.32 -6.62
N ILE A 350 0.18 -16.19 -7.19
CA ILE A 350 -0.77 -15.25 -6.55
C ILE A 350 -2.13 -15.33 -7.23
N ASP A 351 -3.19 -15.37 -6.44
CA ASP A 351 -4.56 -15.18 -6.90
C ASP A 351 -5.14 -13.89 -6.32
N ILE A 352 -5.50 -12.93 -7.16
CA ILE A 352 -6.17 -11.70 -6.72
C ILE A 352 -7.63 -12.02 -6.38
N VAL A 353 -8.01 -11.71 -5.15
CA VAL A 353 -9.37 -11.88 -4.64
C VAL A 353 -10.14 -10.58 -4.80
N ASP A 354 -11.29 -10.66 -5.45
CA ASP A 354 -12.18 -9.51 -5.64
C ASP A 354 -12.73 -9.00 -4.31
N ALA A 355 -12.39 -7.75 -3.98
CA ALA A 355 -12.88 -7.08 -2.79
C ALA A 355 -14.41 -6.98 -2.74
N GLN A 356 -15.10 -6.81 -3.87
CA GLN A 356 -16.56 -6.74 -3.89
C GLN A 356 -17.21 -8.05 -3.41
N GLN A 357 -16.60 -9.19 -3.74
CA GLN A 357 -17.09 -10.51 -3.29
C GLN A 357 -16.93 -10.66 -1.78
N VAL A 358 -15.80 -10.22 -1.22
CA VAL A 358 -15.53 -10.32 0.23
C VAL A 358 -16.41 -9.34 1.02
N LEU A 359 -16.53 -8.09 0.55
CA LEU A 359 -17.38 -7.07 1.17
C LEU A 359 -18.88 -7.38 1.00
N GLY A 360 -19.24 -8.21 0.03
CA GLY A 360 -20.61 -8.58 -0.35
C GLY A 360 -21.35 -7.45 -1.08
N ALA A 361 -22.43 -7.81 -1.77
CA ALA A 361 -23.28 -6.84 -2.48
C ALA A 361 -23.96 -5.84 -1.51
N PRO A 362 -24.33 -4.64 -1.99
CA PRO A 362 -25.21 -3.72 -1.25
C PRO A 362 -26.45 -4.47 -0.77
N SER A 363 -26.84 -4.27 0.49
CA SER A 363 -28.15 -4.72 0.94
C SER A 363 -29.21 -3.93 0.14
N PRO A 364 -30.26 -4.59 -0.37
CA PRO A 364 -31.31 -3.93 -1.16
C PRO A 364 -32.04 -2.84 -0.38
#